data_AF-A0A1S9AWK3-F1
#
_entry.id   AF-A0A1S9AWK3-F1
#
_cell.length_a   1.000
_cell.length_b   1.000
_cell.length_c   1.000
_cell.angle_alpha   90.00
_cell.angle_beta   90.00
_cell.angle_gamma   90.00
#
_symmetry.space_group_name_H-M   'P 1'
#
loop_
_entity.id
_entity.type
_entity.pdbx_description
1 polymer ?
#
loop_
_entity_poly.entity_id
_entity_poly.type
_entity_poly.pdbx_seq_one_letter_code
_entity_poly.pdbx_strand_id
1 'polypeptide(L)'
;MDLFKIISDIEKVDPEVYERFDTRRRAFKHLTGLGQKLTAAALPGLVGALFNKAYGQGTGSLPADVVAVLNLALQLEYLEYNFYNAGLNTPGLIPASEVAAITTIRNDEAGHIKVLRQALGNQAFSQSDVPVTAFDYTGQGSFPDWNTNTAKYFGVAQSFVDTGVRAYKGGAPILINNKDILQAALNIHSVEARHSSHIRTVRRALASNAVGTIVAADPNDLNNKPKSWISGQDNGGAAPNATPVNTRPVYAAGGVVTVGSTPLPSPAEDNLMHAQFNAQTGSTAPTGLTITPAAASEAFDEPLDAATVKTIARNFRSAAGAALGLFNP
;
A
#
# COMPACT_ATOMS: atom_id res chain seq x y z
N MET A 1 -8.85 24.36 -44.98
CA MET A 1 -8.59 22.96 -44.57
C MET A 1 -9.80 22.51 -43.78
N ASP A 2 -10.47 21.47 -44.24
CA ASP A 2 -11.73 21.00 -43.64
C ASP A 2 -11.40 20.06 -42.48
N LEU A 3 -11.50 20.58 -41.26
CA LEU A 3 -11.17 19.86 -40.02
C LEU A 3 -12.01 18.58 -39.88
N PHE A 4 -13.24 18.59 -40.42
CA PHE A 4 -14.14 17.43 -40.39
C PHE A 4 -13.70 16.33 -41.35
N LYS A 5 -13.04 16.68 -42.45
CA LYS A 5 -12.48 15.73 -43.41
C LYS A 5 -11.24 15.03 -42.86
N ILE A 6 -10.38 15.77 -42.13
CA ILE A 6 -9.21 15.22 -41.44
C ILE A 6 -9.61 14.19 -40.38
N ILE A 7 -10.70 14.46 -39.64
CA ILE A 7 -11.22 13.55 -38.62
C ILE A 7 -11.80 12.26 -39.26
N SER A 8 -12.54 12.38 -40.36
CA SER A 8 -13.09 11.22 -41.08
C SER A 8 -12.00 10.36 -41.74
N ASP A 9 -10.92 10.97 -42.21
CA ASP A 9 -9.82 10.26 -42.85
C ASP A 9 -8.95 9.51 -41.81
N ILE A 10 -8.84 10.02 -40.58
CA ILE A 10 -8.21 9.30 -39.45
C ILE A 10 -9.02 8.07 -39.02
N GLU A 11 -10.36 8.17 -39.00
CA GLU A 11 -11.27 7.06 -38.63
C GLU A 11 -11.16 5.85 -39.59
N LYS A 12 -10.85 6.10 -40.86
CA LYS A 12 -10.67 5.03 -41.86
C LYS A 12 -9.32 4.32 -41.78
N VAL A 13 -8.32 4.96 -41.16
CA VAL A 13 -6.94 4.44 -41.09
C VAL A 13 -6.68 3.70 -39.77
N ASP A 14 -7.36 4.07 -38.69
CA ASP A 14 -7.26 3.39 -37.40
C ASP A 14 -8.61 3.41 -36.64
N PRO A 15 -9.42 2.34 -36.73
CA PRO A 15 -10.71 2.22 -36.03
C PRO A 15 -10.60 2.31 -34.50
N GLU A 16 -9.41 2.11 -33.94
CA GLU A 16 -9.13 2.09 -32.50
C GLU A 16 -8.55 3.42 -31.97
N VAL A 17 -8.46 4.46 -32.80
CA VAL A 17 -7.95 5.78 -32.37
C VAL A 17 -8.73 6.31 -31.16
N TYR A 18 -10.06 6.15 -31.15
CA TYR A 18 -10.87 6.54 -29.99
C TYR A 18 -10.55 5.71 -28.75
N GLU A 19 -10.25 4.42 -28.89
CA GLU A 19 -9.90 3.56 -27.76
C GLU A 19 -8.60 3.99 -27.06
N ARG A 20 -7.65 4.56 -27.82
CA ARG A 20 -6.37 5.06 -27.31
C ARG A 20 -6.48 6.40 -26.59
N PHE A 21 -7.42 7.26 -26.98
CA PHE A 21 -7.61 8.59 -26.37
C PHE A 21 -8.67 8.62 -25.25
N ASP A 22 -9.45 7.55 -25.08
CA ASP A 22 -10.61 7.56 -24.17
C ASP A 22 -10.35 6.87 -22.81
N THR A 23 -9.14 7.01 -22.25
CA THR A 23 -8.80 6.43 -20.93
C THR A 23 -9.65 7.02 -19.80
N ARG A 24 -9.92 8.33 -19.85
CA ARG A 24 -10.72 9.03 -18.83
C ARG A 24 -12.21 8.73 -18.93
N ARG A 25 -12.79 8.68 -20.13
CA ARG A 25 -14.22 8.35 -20.31
C ARG A 25 -14.51 6.87 -20.16
N ARG A 26 -13.56 5.97 -20.43
CA ARG A 26 -13.70 4.54 -20.12
C ARG A 26 -13.79 4.31 -18.61
N ALA A 27 -12.95 4.99 -17.82
CA ALA A 27 -13.06 5.02 -16.36
C ALA A 27 -14.43 5.56 -15.89
N PHE A 28 -14.95 6.63 -16.51
CA PHE A 28 -16.27 7.15 -16.19
C PHE A 28 -17.44 6.31 -16.73
N LYS A 29 -17.33 5.62 -17.87
CA LYS A 29 -18.37 4.73 -18.42
C LYS A 29 -18.58 3.49 -17.55
N HIS A 30 -17.53 3.01 -16.88
CA HIS A 30 -17.63 1.97 -15.86
C HIS A 30 -18.13 2.49 -14.50
N LEU A 31 -18.08 3.82 -14.27
CA LEU A 31 -18.57 4.48 -13.06
C LEU A 31 -20.03 4.96 -13.18
N THR A 32 -20.48 5.36 -14.37
CA THR A 32 -21.81 5.92 -14.62
C THR A 32 -22.95 4.91 -14.49
N GLY A 33 -22.67 3.61 -14.55
CA GLY A 33 -23.65 2.55 -14.26
C GLY A 33 -23.79 2.20 -12.78
N LEU A 34 -22.94 2.76 -11.90
CA LEU A 34 -22.76 2.33 -10.51
C LEU A 34 -23.03 3.43 -9.46
N GLY A 35 -23.29 4.66 -9.91
CA GLY A 35 -23.30 5.87 -9.09
C GLY A 35 -24.48 6.06 -8.14
N GLN A 36 -25.51 5.20 -8.15
CA GLN A 36 -26.67 5.39 -7.26
C GLN A 36 -26.65 4.54 -5.98
N LYS A 37 -25.80 3.51 -5.84
CA LYS A 37 -25.75 2.62 -4.64
C LYS A 37 -24.38 1.98 -4.37
N LEU A 38 -23.28 2.70 -4.54
CA LEU A 38 -21.95 2.24 -4.14
C LEU A 38 -21.80 2.39 -2.61
N THR A 39 -22.06 1.33 -1.87
CA THR A 39 -21.66 1.23 -0.44
C THR A 39 -20.29 0.54 -0.37
N ALA A 40 -19.52 0.75 0.71
CA ALA A 40 -18.22 0.09 0.92
C ALA A 40 -18.31 -1.46 0.75
N ALA A 41 -19.46 -2.04 1.10
CA ALA A 41 -19.74 -3.47 0.94
C ALA A 41 -19.88 -3.94 -0.54
N ALA A 42 -20.10 -3.03 -1.50
CA ALA A 42 -20.28 -3.36 -2.91
C ALA A 42 -18.98 -3.27 -3.75
N LEU A 43 -17.94 -2.59 -3.24
CA LEU A 43 -16.63 -2.51 -3.89
C LEU A 43 -15.98 -3.89 -4.12
N PRO A 44 -15.98 -4.82 -3.15
CA PRO A 44 -15.44 -6.16 -3.38
C PRO A 44 -16.16 -6.92 -4.51
N GLY A 45 -17.48 -6.72 -4.65
CA GLY A 45 -18.28 -7.35 -5.70
C GLY A 45 -18.05 -6.74 -7.09
N LEU A 46 -17.88 -5.42 -7.17
CA LEU A 46 -17.55 -4.73 -8.42
C LEU A 46 -16.15 -5.15 -8.93
N VAL A 47 -15.16 -5.14 -8.04
CA VAL A 47 -13.80 -5.54 -8.38
C VAL A 47 -13.79 -7.03 -8.79
N GLY A 48 -14.49 -7.90 -8.06
CA GLY A 48 -14.65 -9.31 -8.43
C GLY A 48 -15.37 -9.53 -9.77
N ALA A 49 -16.31 -8.66 -10.16
CA ALA A 49 -16.97 -8.71 -11.46
C ALA A 49 -16.05 -8.27 -12.62
N LEU A 50 -15.15 -7.31 -12.37
CA LEU A 50 -14.11 -6.93 -13.34
C LEU A 50 -13.12 -8.09 -13.58
N PHE A 51 -12.69 -8.78 -12.51
CA PHE A 51 -11.85 -9.97 -12.62
C PHE A 51 -12.57 -11.13 -13.36
N ASN A 52 -13.86 -11.36 -13.08
CA ASN A 52 -14.65 -12.37 -13.81
C ASN A 52 -14.84 -12.04 -15.30
N LYS A 53 -14.93 -10.76 -15.67
CA LYS A 53 -15.14 -10.35 -17.08
C LYS A 53 -13.87 -10.40 -17.91
N ALA A 54 -12.71 -10.18 -17.30
CA ALA A 54 -11.41 -10.27 -17.96
C ALA A 54 -10.92 -11.73 -18.15
N TYR A 55 -11.33 -12.65 -17.25
CA TYR A 55 -10.79 -14.02 -17.19
C TYR A 55 -11.84 -15.12 -17.29
N GLY A 56 -13.14 -14.78 -17.37
CA GLY A 56 -14.24 -15.74 -17.58
C GLY A 56 -14.33 -16.31 -19.00
N GLN A 57 -13.44 -15.91 -19.92
CA GLN A 57 -13.31 -16.45 -21.28
C GLN A 57 -11.89 -16.98 -21.52
N GLY A 58 -11.48 -17.99 -20.75
CA GLY A 58 -10.28 -18.74 -21.09
C GLY A 58 -9.74 -19.51 -19.91
N THR A 59 -9.44 -20.78 -20.13
CA THR A 59 -8.69 -21.69 -19.25
C THR A 59 -7.21 -21.27 -19.06
N GLY A 60 -6.91 -19.97 -19.08
CA GLY A 60 -5.55 -19.44 -19.01
C GLY A 60 -5.17 -19.13 -17.57
N SER A 61 -4.18 -19.85 -17.04
CA SER A 61 -3.48 -19.47 -15.81
C SER A 61 -2.90 -18.06 -15.94
N LEU A 62 -2.99 -17.25 -14.89
CA LEU A 62 -2.28 -15.97 -14.81
C LEU A 62 -0.76 -16.19 -15.03
N PRO A 63 -0.08 -15.26 -15.72
CA PRO A 63 1.37 -15.27 -15.83
C PRO A 63 2.06 -15.39 -14.45
N ALA A 64 3.16 -16.14 -14.38
CA ALA A 64 3.80 -16.48 -13.11
C ALA A 64 4.28 -15.26 -12.31
N ASP A 65 4.70 -14.20 -12.99
CA ASP A 65 5.09 -12.91 -12.41
C ASP A 65 3.89 -12.15 -11.82
N VAL A 66 2.75 -12.12 -12.52
CA VAL A 66 1.48 -11.57 -12.00
C VAL A 66 1.04 -12.34 -10.77
N VAL A 67 1.08 -13.68 -10.82
CA VAL A 67 0.76 -14.56 -9.69
C VAL A 67 1.66 -14.27 -8.50
N ALA A 68 2.96 -14.06 -8.74
CA ALA A 68 3.92 -13.75 -7.67
C ALA A 68 3.61 -12.40 -7.00
N VAL A 69 3.27 -11.36 -7.78
CA VAL A 69 2.87 -10.05 -7.25
C VAL A 69 1.60 -10.15 -6.40
N LEU A 70 0.55 -10.78 -6.94
CA LEU A 70 -0.73 -10.89 -6.24
C LEU A 70 -0.64 -11.79 -5.00
N ASN A 71 0.17 -12.85 -5.04
CA ASN A 71 0.41 -13.69 -3.86
C ASN A 71 1.25 -13.01 -2.79
N LEU A 72 2.20 -12.15 -3.17
CA LEU A 72 2.93 -11.33 -2.20
C LEU A 72 1.97 -10.36 -1.50
N ALA A 73 1.14 -9.66 -2.28
CA ALA A 73 0.10 -8.79 -1.73
C ALA A 73 -0.83 -9.58 -0.79
N LEU A 74 -1.35 -10.73 -1.21
CA LEU A 74 -2.24 -11.56 -0.40
C LEU A 74 -1.64 -11.95 0.96
N GLN A 75 -0.34 -12.25 1.01
CA GLN A 75 0.33 -12.57 2.26
C GLN A 75 0.49 -11.35 3.18
N LEU A 76 0.71 -10.16 2.61
CA LEU A 76 0.69 -8.91 3.38
C LEU A 76 -0.71 -8.63 3.93
N GLU A 77 -1.77 -8.78 3.13
CA GLU A 77 -3.14 -8.58 3.63
C GLU A 77 -3.48 -9.49 4.81
N TYR A 78 -3.01 -10.76 4.80
CA TYR A 78 -3.15 -11.66 5.96
C TYR A 78 -2.36 -11.19 7.19
N LEU A 79 -1.15 -10.64 6.99
CA LEU A 79 -0.34 -10.07 8.08
C LEU A 79 -1.09 -8.91 8.76
N GLU A 80 -1.66 -8.01 7.96
CA GLU A 80 -2.38 -6.82 8.42
C GLU A 80 -3.72 -7.16 9.06
N TYR A 81 -4.54 -7.98 8.39
CA TYR A 81 -5.82 -8.43 8.92
C TYR A 81 -5.68 -9.04 10.31
N ASN A 82 -4.73 -9.98 10.47
CA ASN A 82 -4.51 -10.65 11.74
C ASN A 82 -3.99 -9.69 12.82
N PHE A 83 -3.16 -8.70 12.44
CA PHE A 83 -2.63 -7.70 13.36
C PHE A 83 -3.74 -6.80 13.92
N TYR A 84 -4.56 -6.21 13.04
CA TYR A 84 -5.65 -5.35 13.47
C TYR A 84 -6.70 -6.13 14.24
N ASN A 85 -6.99 -7.37 13.83
CA ASN A 85 -7.90 -8.24 14.55
C ASN A 85 -7.38 -8.58 15.96
N ALA A 86 -6.08 -8.85 16.14
CA ALA A 86 -5.49 -9.06 17.45
C ALA A 86 -5.55 -7.80 18.32
N GLY A 87 -5.29 -6.62 17.73
CA GLY A 87 -5.39 -5.34 18.43
C GLY A 87 -6.79 -5.03 18.95
N LEU A 88 -7.82 -5.21 18.10
CA LEU A 88 -9.23 -5.00 18.47
C LEU A 88 -9.72 -5.96 19.56
N ASN A 89 -9.14 -7.17 19.63
CA ASN A 89 -9.44 -8.15 20.66
C ASN A 89 -8.64 -7.95 21.95
N THR A 90 -7.79 -6.91 22.05
CA THR A 90 -7.02 -6.60 23.24
C THR A 90 -7.61 -5.41 23.99
N PRO A 91 -8.29 -5.61 25.14
CA PRO A 91 -8.95 -4.53 25.86
C PRO A 91 -7.98 -3.42 26.26
N GLY A 92 -8.34 -2.17 25.96
CA GLY A 92 -7.56 -0.98 26.35
C GLY A 92 -6.32 -0.70 25.50
N LEU A 93 -5.98 -1.54 24.51
CA LEU A 93 -4.84 -1.29 23.64
C LEU A 93 -5.10 -0.15 22.63
N ILE A 94 -6.26 -0.18 21.99
CA ILE A 94 -6.70 0.83 21.02
C ILE A 94 -7.55 1.88 21.75
N PRO A 95 -7.21 3.18 21.67
CA PRO A 95 -8.02 4.24 22.26
C PRO A 95 -9.45 4.21 21.71
N ALA A 96 -10.44 4.51 22.55
CA ALA A 96 -11.86 4.41 22.18
C ALA A 96 -12.22 5.24 20.93
N SER A 97 -11.56 6.38 20.70
CA SER A 97 -11.74 7.21 19.50
C SER A 97 -11.30 6.52 18.21
N GLU A 98 -10.36 5.58 18.28
CA GLU A 98 -9.75 4.93 17.11
C GLU A 98 -10.35 3.55 16.81
N VAL A 99 -11.15 2.98 17.71
CA VAL A 99 -11.74 1.64 17.54
C VAL A 99 -12.54 1.53 16.25
N ALA A 100 -13.33 2.54 15.91
CA ALA A 100 -14.13 2.53 14.68
C ALA A 100 -13.27 2.56 13.41
N ALA A 101 -12.20 3.34 13.41
CA ALA A 101 -11.27 3.44 12.29
C ALA A 101 -10.45 2.16 12.11
N ILE A 102 -9.89 1.60 13.19
CA ILE A 102 -9.17 0.32 13.14
C ILE A 102 -10.11 -0.83 12.73
N THR A 103 -11.37 -0.83 13.17
CA THR A 103 -12.36 -1.80 12.71
C THR A 103 -12.61 -1.70 11.21
N THR A 104 -12.61 -0.47 10.66
CA THR A 104 -12.77 -0.23 9.23
C THR A 104 -11.56 -0.76 8.46
N ILE A 105 -10.34 -0.42 8.90
CA ILE A 105 -9.09 -0.91 8.30
C ILE A 105 -9.08 -2.45 8.29
N ARG A 106 -9.33 -3.10 9.43
CA ARG A 106 -9.42 -4.56 9.54
C ARG A 106 -10.42 -5.17 8.53
N ASN A 107 -11.58 -4.54 8.37
CA ASN A 107 -12.60 -5.01 7.42
C ASN A 107 -12.18 -4.81 5.96
N ASP A 108 -11.47 -3.73 5.65
CA ASP A 108 -10.89 -3.49 4.34
C ASP A 108 -9.85 -4.57 4.01
N GLU A 109 -8.96 -4.94 4.95
CA GLU A 109 -7.99 -6.04 4.76
C GLU A 109 -8.68 -7.37 4.46
N ALA A 110 -9.78 -7.66 5.17
CA ALA A 110 -10.59 -8.85 4.89
C ALA A 110 -11.18 -8.82 3.46
N GLY A 111 -11.57 -7.62 3.00
CA GLY A 111 -12.03 -7.36 1.65
C GLY A 111 -10.92 -7.56 0.62
N HIS A 112 -9.71 -7.06 0.88
CA HIS A 112 -8.54 -7.22 0.02
C HIS A 112 -8.16 -8.69 -0.13
N ILE A 113 -8.09 -9.45 0.97
CA ILE A 113 -7.89 -10.93 0.93
C ILE A 113 -8.91 -11.58 0.01
N LYS A 114 -10.20 -11.26 0.18
CA LYS A 114 -11.26 -11.86 -0.64
C LYS A 114 -11.07 -11.55 -2.13
N VAL A 115 -10.78 -10.30 -2.46
CA VAL A 115 -10.55 -9.86 -3.84
C VAL A 115 -9.34 -10.56 -4.46
N LEU A 116 -8.21 -10.59 -3.75
CA LEU A 116 -6.99 -11.23 -4.23
C LEU A 116 -7.16 -12.73 -4.41
N ARG A 117 -7.81 -13.42 -3.47
CA ARG A 117 -8.12 -14.86 -3.62
C ARG A 117 -9.05 -15.13 -4.81
N GLN A 118 -10.02 -14.25 -5.06
CA GLN A 118 -10.87 -14.36 -6.25
C GLN A 118 -10.07 -14.17 -7.54
N ALA A 119 -9.19 -13.18 -7.59
CA ALA A 119 -8.34 -12.91 -8.74
C ALA A 119 -7.35 -14.05 -9.03
N LEU A 120 -6.75 -14.62 -7.98
CA LEU A 120 -5.77 -15.69 -8.06
C LEU A 120 -6.40 -17.07 -8.32
N GLY A 121 -7.65 -17.29 -7.91
CA GLY A 121 -8.33 -18.58 -8.04
C GLY A 121 -7.50 -19.72 -7.44
N ASN A 122 -7.27 -20.78 -8.23
CA ASN A 122 -6.46 -21.94 -7.81
C ASN A 122 -4.95 -21.65 -7.76
N GLN A 123 -4.50 -20.49 -8.23
CA GLN A 123 -3.09 -20.05 -8.16
C GLN A 123 -2.82 -19.23 -6.89
N ALA A 124 -3.84 -19.05 -6.03
CA ALA A 124 -3.66 -18.40 -4.74
C ALA A 124 -2.74 -19.23 -3.85
N PHE A 125 -2.02 -18.54 -2.98
CA PHE A 125 -1.30 -19.09 -1.86
C PHE A 125 -2.19 -20.12 -1.18
N SER A 126 -1.67 -21.34 -1.04
CA SER A 126 -2.48 -22.54 -0.80
C SER A 126 -3.23 -22.51 0.53
N GLN A 127 -2.78 -21.69 1.47
CA GLN A 127 -3.46 -21.52 2.75
C GLN A 127 -4.65 -20.59 2.59
N SER A 128 -5.85 -21.17 2.71
CA SER A 128 -7.11 -20.43 2.68
C SER A 128 -7.41 -19.67 3.97
N ASP A 129 -6.71 -20.03 5.06
CA ASP A 129 -6.80 -19.36 6.36
C ASP A 129 -5.39 -19.33 6.97
N VAL A 130 -4.88 -18.13 7.22
CA VAL A 130 -3.55 -17.91 7.81
C VAL A 130 -3.77 -17.45 9.25
N PRO A 131 -3.44 -18.28 10.26
CA PRO A 131 -3.75 -17.95 11.64
C PRO A 131 -2.81 -16.85 12.14
N VAL A 132 -3.27 -16.09 13.16
CA VAL A 132 -2.44 -15.08 13.84
C VAL A 132 -1.10 -15.64 14.35
N THR A 133 -1.06 -16.93 14.71
CA THR A 133 0.17 -17.63 15.16
C THR A 133 1.21 -17.80 14.06
N ALA A 134 0.85 -17.58 12.79
CA ALA A 134 1.78 -17.52 11.67
C ALA A 134 2.67 -16.26 11.70
N PHE A 135 2.31 -15.27 12.52
CA PHE A 135 3.00 -14.00 12.63
C PHE A 135 3.61 -13.80 14.01
N ASP A 136 4.69 -13.03 14.06
CA ASP A 136 5.36 -12.57 15.27
C ASP A 136 5.45 -11.04 15.24
N TYR A 137 4.46 -10.39 15.83
CA TYR A 137 4.35 -8.93 15.85
C TYR A 137 5.35 -8.24 16.76
N THR A 138 6.21 -9.00 17.46
CA THR A 138 7.35 -8.41 18.16
C THR A 138 8.41 -7.90 17.18
N GLY A 139 8.36 -8.29 15.89
CA GLY A 139 9.33 -7.81 14.91
C GLY A 139 10.75 -8.23 15.25
N GLN A 140 10.94 -9.51 15.63
CA GLN A 140 12.18 -10.06 16.18
C GLN A 140 12.62 -9.42 17.51
N GLY A 141 11.65 -9.10 18.38
CA GLY A 141 11.90 -8.52 19.70
C GLY A 141 12.01 -7.00 19.73
N SER A 142 11.82 -6.32 18.59
CA SER A 142 11.86 -4.85 18.52
C SER A 142 10.64 -4.16 19.11
N PHE A 143 9.50 -4.86 19.15
CA PHE A 143 8.23 -4.40 19.70
C PHE A 143 7.70 -5.42 20.72
N PRO A 144 8.44 -5.74 21.79
CA PRO A 144 8.13 -6.86 22.68
C PRO A 144 6.78 -6.75 23.40
N ASP A 145 6.28 -5.52 23.52
CA ASP A 145 5.06 -5.08 24.21
C ASP A 145 4.07 -4.40 23.24
N TRP A 146 4.14 -4.70 21.94
CA TRP A 146 3.26 -4.13 20.91
C TRP A 146 1.75 -4.28 21.25
N ASN A 147 1.38 -5.35 21.96
CA ASN A 147 0.00 -5.65 22.34
C ASN A 147 -0.42 -5.09 23.70
N THR A 148 0.48 -4.43 24.44
CA THR A 148 0.16 -3.76 25.71
C THR A 148 0.52 -2.28 25.71
N ASN A 149 1.15 -1.80 24.63
CA ASN A 149 1.62 -0.43 24.48
C ASN A 149 1.04 0.18 23.19
N THR A 150 0.08 1.09 23.34
CA THR A 150 -0.61 1.76 22.23
C THR A 150 0.36 2.43 21.25
N ALA A 151 1.41 3.10 21.73
CA ALA A 151 2.37 3.78 20.85
C ALA A 151 3.13 2.77 19.97
N LYS A 152 3.50 1.61 20.53
CA LYS A 152 4.17 0.54 19.78
C LYS A 152 3.20 -0.21 18.87
N TYR A 153 1.96 -0.44 19.28
CA TYR A 153 0.91 -0.95 18.39
C TYR A 153 0.80 -0.11 17.11
N PHE A 154 0.61 1.21 17.25
CA PHE A 154 0.52 2.08 16.07
C PHE A 154 1.85 2.21 15.31
N GLY A 155 2.99 2.00 15.96
CA GLY A 155 4.29 1.88 15.30
C GLY A 155 4.39 0.65 14.38
N VAL A 156 3.97 -0.52 14.88
CA VAL A 156 3.89 -1.74 14.08
C VAL A 156 2.86 -1.58 12.96
N ALA A 157 1.69 -1.02 13.25
CA ALA A 157 0.65 -0.72 12.25
C ALA A 157 1.21 0.10 11.08
N GLN A 158 1.96 1.17 11.38
CA GLN A 158 2.56 1.99 10.33
C GLN A 158 3.55 1.20 9.47
N SER A 159 4.33 0.32 10.07
CA SER A 159 5.31 -0.51 9.34
C SER A 159 4.63 -1.38 8.29
N PHE A 160 3.40 -1.85 8.55
CA PHE A 160 2.64 -2.68 7.63
C PHE A 160 2.04 -1.90 6.49
N VAL A 161 1.19 -0.91 6.77
CA VAL A 161 0.53 -0.10 5.74
C VAL A 161 1.55 0.61 4.84
N ASP A 162 2.68 1.08 5.38
CA ASP A 162 3.74 1.70 4.58
C ASP A 162 4.44 0.66 3.69
N THR A 163 4.64 -0.58 4.17
CA THR A 163 5.17 -1.67 3.34
C THR A 163 4.17 -2.11 2.27
N GLY A 164 2.89 -2.21 2.60
CA GLY A 164 1.79 -2.59 1.70
C GLY A 164 1.63 -1.63 0.52
N VAL A 165 1.50 -0.33 0.80
CA VAL A 165 1.45 0.74 -0.23
C VAL A 165 2.60 0.60 -1.23
N ARG A 166 3.81 0.42 -0.71
CA ARG A 166 5.04 0.33 -1.52
C ARG A 166 5.15 -0.97 -2.31
N ALA A 167 4.65 -2.08 -1.76
CA ALA A 167 4.57 -3.35 -2.46
C ALA A 167 3.62 -3.28 -3.67
N TYR A 168 2.44 -2.67 -3.51
CA TYR A 168 1.52 -2.43 -4.62
C TYR A 168 2.13 -1.53 -5.70
N LYS A 169 2.78 -0.42 -5.31
CA LYS A 169 3.47 0.47 -6.25
C LYS A 169 4.60 -0.24 -6.99
N GLY A 170 5.38 -1.07 -6.29
CA GLY A 170 6.47 -1.86 -6.87
C GLY A 170 6.01 -3.02 -7.77
N GLY A 171 4.82 -3.57 -7.52
CA GLY A 171 4.19 -4.56 -8.39
C GLY A 171 3.57 -3.97 -9.66
N ALA A 172 3.20 -2.68 -9.65
CA ALA A 172 2.47 -2.04 -10.76
C ALA A 172 3.15 -2.18 -12.15
N PRO A 173 4.49 -2.06 -12.29
CA PRO A 173 5.16 -2.28 -13.58
C PRO A 173 4.93 -3.69 -14.16
N ILE A 174 4.83 -4.72 -13.32
CA ILE A 174 4.54 -6.11 -13.75
C ILE A 174 3.08 -6.20 -14.22
N LEU A 175 2.18 -5.50 -13.53
CA LEU A 175 0.75 -5.54 -13.81
C LEU A 175 0.34 -4.69 -15.02
N ILE A 176 1.23 -3.86 -15.57
CA ILE A 176 0.88 -2.81 -16.55
C ILE A 176 0.16 -3.33 -17.80
N ASN A 177 0.46 -4.56 -18.22
CA ASN A 177 -0.13 -5.20 -19.39
C ASN A 177 -1.49 -5.87 -19.08
N ASN A 178 -1.84 -6.03 -17.81
CA ASN A 178 -3.12 -6.60 -17.35
C ASN A 178 -3.99 -5.50 -16.74
N LYS A 179 -4.62 -4.68 -17.60
CA LYS A 179 -5.30 -3.43 -17.20
C LYS A 179 -6.33 -3.61 -16.09
N ASP A 180 -7.12 -4.69 -16.12
CA ASP A 180 -8.13 -4.95 -15.09
C ASP A 180 -7.47 -5.32 -13.73
N ILE A 181 -6.41 -6.12 -13.76
CA ILE A 181 -5.62 -6.46 -12.56
C ILE A 181 -4.91 -5.23 -12.02
N LEU A 182 -4.30 -4.42 -12.89
CA LEU A 182 -3.65 -3.18 -12.52
C LEU A 182 -4.66 -2.22 -11.87
N GLN A 183 -5.84 -2.04 -12.47
CA GLN A 183 -6.87 -1.18 -11.91
C GLN A 183 -7.33 -1.66 -10.53
N ALA A 184 -7.53 -2.97 -10.35
CA ALA A 184 -7.87 -3.52 -9.05
C ALA A 184 -6.76 -3.32 -8.02
N ALA A 185 -5.49 -3.59 -8.39
CA ALA A 185 -4.33 -3.36 -7.52
C ALA A 185 -4.18 -1.88 -7.14
N LEU A 186 -4.41 -0.95 -8.08
CA LEU A 186 -4.37 0.49 -7.80
C LEU A 186 -5.54 0.97 -6.93
N ASN A 187 -6.71 0.31 -7.01
CA ASN A 187 -7.82 0.59 -6.10
C ASN A 187 -7.48 0.17 -4.66
N ILE A 188 -6.88 -1.01 -4.47
CA ILE A 188 -6.41 -1.46 -3.16
C ILE A 188 -5.32 -0.52 -2.65
N HIS A 189 -4.31 -0.22 -3.47
CA HIS A 189 -3.27 0.76 -3.13
C HIS A 189 -3.81 2.11 -2.67
N SER A 190 -4.91 2.59 -3.27
CA SER A 190 -5.55 3.84 -2.84
C SER A 190 -6.24 3.72 -1.47
N VAL A 191 -6.71 2.54 -1.07
CA VAL A 191 -7.26 2.27 0.26
C VAL A 191 -6.13 2.18 1.28
N GLU A 192 -5.08 1.42 0.98
CA GLU A 192 -3.84 1.34 1.79
C GLU A 192 -3.25 2.72 2.08
N ALA A 193 -3.21 3.61 1.07
CA ALA A 193 -2.73 4.98 1.25
C ALA A 193 -3.58 5.78 2.25
N ARG A 194 -4.90 5.53 2.33
CA ARG A 194 -5.77 6.16 3.34
C ARG A 194 -5.52 5.58 4.73
N HIS A 195 -5.31 4.27 4.84
CA HIS A 195 -4.96 3.62 6.10
C HIS A 195 -3.65 4.17 6.63
N SER A 196 -2.61 4.22 5.79
CA SER A 196 -1.32 4.84 6.10
C SER A 196 -1.50 6.27 6.61
N SER A 197 -2.21 7.13 5.88
CA SER A 197 -2.50 8.52 6.29
C SER A 197 -3.18 8.60 7.67
N HIS A 198 -4.15 7.73 7.93
CA HIS A 198 -4.85 7.68 9.21
C HIS A 198 -3.92 7.23 10.35
N ILE A 199 -3.21 6.11 10.21
CA ILE A 199 -2.28 5.58 11.22
C ILE A 199 -1.20 6.62 11.56
N ARG A 200 -0.61 7.26 10.55
CA ARG A 200 0.36 8.34 10.71
C ARG A 200 -0.23 9.50 11.53
N THR A 201 -1.51 9.85 11.31
CA THR A 201 -2.23 10.88 12.06
C THR A 201 -2.44 10.50 13.53
N VAL A 202 -2.85 9.26 13.80
CA VAL A 202 -3.01 8.77 15.17
C VAL A 202 -1.69 8.79 15.93
N ARG A 203 -0.59 8.37 15.29
CA ARG A 203 0.74 8.42 15.92
C ARG A 203 1.14 9.84 16.30
N ARG A 204 0.90 10.83 15.42
CA ARG A 204 1.13 12.24 15.76
C ARG A 204 0.31 12.66 16.97
N ALA A 205 -0.98 12.31 16.98
CA ALA A 205 -1.88 12.62 18.08
C ALA A 205 -1.46 11.95 19.40
N LEU A 206 -0.96 10.72 19.36
CA LEU A 206 -0.40 10.03 20.54
C LEU A 206 0.81 10.78 21.10
N ALA A 207 1.75 11.18 20.25
CA ALA A 207 2.95 11.88 20.69
C ALA A 207 2.67 13.27 21.27
N SER A 208 1.61 13.93 20.82
CA SER A 208 1.17 15.23 21.36
C SER A 208 0.09 15.12 22.45
N ASN A 209 -0.18 13.91 22.97
CA ASN A 209 -1.21 13.65 23.99
C ASN A 209 -2.61 14.19 23.60
N ALA A 210 -2.96 14.08 22.32
CA ALA A 210 -4.13 14.68 21.69
C ALA A 210 -4.92 13.65 20.83
N VAL A 211 -4.91 12.37 21.22
CA VAL A 211 -5.63 11.27 20.55
C VAL A 211 -7.11 11.61 20.35
N GLY A 212 -7.67 11.24 19.19
CA GLY A 212 -9.04 11.60 18.80
C GLY A 212 -9.18 13.01 18.20
N THR A 213 -8.08 13.75 18.06
CA THR A 213 -8.04 15.03 17.34
C THR A 213 -7.19 14.92 16.07
N ILE A 214 -7.50 15.75 15.06
CA ILE A 214 -6.68 15.83 13.86
C ILE A 214 -5.42 16.63 14.20
N VAL A 215 -4.30 15.93 14.38
CA VAL A 215 -2.99 16.55 14.54
C VAL A 215 -2.27 16.56 13.20
N ALA A 216 -2.15 17.76 12.62
CA ALA A 216 -1.40 17.98 11.39
C ALA A 216 0.09 17.68 11.60
N ALA A 217 0.79 17.36 10.50
CA ALA A 217 2.25 17.29 10.53
C ALA A 217 2.81 18.69 10.82
N ASP A 218 3.86 18.76 11.62
CA ASP A 218 4.61 19.99 11.87
C ASP A 218 5.89 19.97 11.04
N PRO A 219 5.92 20.64 9.87
CA PRO A 219 7.07 20.61 8.98
C PRO A 219 8.32 21.28 9.57
N ASN A 220 8.20 22.00 10.69
CA ASN A 220 9.32 22.66 11.37
C ASN A 220 9.92 21.81 12.52
N ASP A 221 9.28 20.71 12.91
CA ASP A 221 9.69 19.86 14.04
C ASP A 221 9.59 18.36 13.71
N LEU A 222 10.14 17.99 12.54
CA LEU A 222 10.08 16.63 11.99
C LEU A 222 10.92 15.60 12.76
N ASN A 223 11.81 16.04 13.66
CA ASN A 223 12.72 15.17 14.42
C ASN A 223 12.18 14.78 15.81
N ASN A 224 11.19 15.49 16.35
CA ASN A 224 10.65 15.24 17.68
C ASN A 224 9.20 14.72 17.68
N LYS A 225 8.59 14.52 16.50
CA LYS A 225 7.22 14.02 16.31
C LYS A 225 7.21 12.81 15.38
N PRO A 226 6.27 11.85 15.54
CA PRO A 226 6.08 10.78 14.57
C PRO A 226 5.80 11.38 13.20
N LYS A 227 6.72 11.13 12.26
CA LYS A 227 6.62 11.63 10.90
C LYS A 227 5.42 11.04 10.17
N SER A 228 5.00 11.72 9.11
CA SER A 228 3.93 11.28 8.22
C SER A 228 4.36 10.16 7.27
N TRP A 229 5.51 9.50 7.48
CA TRP A 229 6.09 8.32 6.82
C TRP A 229 7.30 7.94 7.70
N ILE A 230 7.90 6.77 7.53
CA ILE A 230 9.19 6.45 8.16
C ILE A 230 10.29 6.69 7.10
N SER A 231 11.52 6.98 7.48
CA SER A 231 12.65 7.12 6.56
C SER A 231 13.79 6.18 6.97
N GLY A 232 14.69 5.88 6.04
CA GLY A 232 15.83 4.99 6.27
C GLY A 232 16.89 5.56 7.20
N GLN A 233 16.72 6.82 7.58
CA GLN A 233 17.65 7.62 8.36
C GLN A 233 17.04 8.05 9.71
N ASP A 234 15.83 7.60 10.05
CA ASP A 234 15.08 8.14 11.18
C ASP A 234 15.44 7.46 12.50
N ASN A 235 16.30 8.12 13.28
CA ASN A 235 16.68 7.80 14.66
C ASN A 235 15.46 7.82 15.63
N GLY A 236 14.50 6.91 15.42
CA GLY A 236 13.17 6.87 16.03
C GLY A 236 12.04 6.28 15.16
N GLY A 237 12.35 5.48 14.12
CA GLY A 237 11.34 4.77 13.31
C GLY A 237 10.36 3.95 14.15
N ALA A 238 9.06 3.99 13.81
CA ALA A 238 7.89 3.33 14.46
C ALA A 238 7.72 3.51 16.00
N ALA A 239 8.79 3.59 16.77
CA ALA A 239 8.85 3.73 18.22
C ALA A 239 9.68 4.97 18.60
N PRO A 240 9.11 5.92 19.36
CA PRO A 240 9.80 7.16 19.74
C PRO A 240 10.89 7.00 20.82
N ASN A 241 11.32 5.79 21.20
CA ASN A 241 12.22 5.56 22.34
C ASN A 241 13.28 4.44 22.22
N ALA A 242 13.83 4.18 21.02
CA ALA A 242 14.77 3.07 20.82
C ALA A 242 16.24 3.46 20.56
N THR A 243 17.16 2.86 21.32
CA THR A 243 18.56 2.60 20.93
C THR A 243 19.07 1.31 21.63
N PRO A 244 19.55 0.27 20.91
CA PRO A 244 19.20 -0.13 19.55
C PRO A 244 17.99 -1.08 19.63
N VAL A 245 16.89 -0.76 18.96
CA VAL A 245 15.75 -1.69 18.92
C VAL A 245 15.36 -1.77 17.44
N ASN A 246 15.95 -2.74 16.75
CA ASN A 246 16.12 -2.71 15.30
C ASN A 246 14.77 -2.71 14.55
N THR A 247 14.56 -1.68 13.73
CA THR A 247 14.10 -1.92 12.35
C THR A 247 15.10 -1.25 11.41
N ARG A 248 15.83 -2.08 10.66
CA ARG A 248 16.50 -1.71 9.42
C ARG A 248 15.77 -2.42 8.28
N PRO A 249 15.66 -1.82 7.09
CA PRO A 249 15.01 -0.55 6.80
C PRO A 249 13.57 -0.82 6.33
N VAL A 250 12.60 -0.04 6.82
CA VAL A 250 11.32 0.15 6.10
C VAL A 250 11.55 1.07 4.87
N TYR A 251 12.79 1.61 4.70
CA TYR A 251 13.22 2.62 3.73
C TYR A 251 14.74 2.50 3.50
N ALA A 252 15.20 2.06 2.31
CA ALA A 252 16.63 1.78 2.03
C ALA A 252 17.28 2.87 1.15
N ALA A 253 18.61 2.84 0.97
CA ALA A 253 19.27 3.62 -0.08
C ALA A 253 18.77 3.15 -1.46
N GLY A 254 18.53 4.09 -2.38
CA GLY A 254 18.10 3.79 -3.74
C GLY A 254 19.02 2.79 -4.43
N GLY A 255 18.46 1.98 -5.32
CA GLY A 255 19.16 0.88 -5.97
C GLY A 255 18.52 0.50 -7.31
N VAL A 256 19.08 -0.48 -8.01
CA VAL A 256 18.49 -1.02 -9.24
C VAL A 256 17.66 -2.26 -8.88
N VAL A 257 16.36 -2.17 -9.10
CA VAL A 257 15.39 -3.24 -8.95
C VAL A 257 15.23 -3.96 -10.27
N THR A 258 15.51 -5.27 -10.31
CA THR A 258 15.31 -6.07 -11.53
C THR A 258 13.91 -6.67 -11.51
N VAL A 259 13.06 -6.25 -12.45
CA VAL A 259 11.73 -6.83 -12.70
C VAL A 259 11.82 -7.73 -13.93
N GLY A 260 11.78 -9.04 -13.74
CA GLY A 260 12.05 -10.00 -14.81
C GLY A 260 13.50 -9.90 -15.29
N SER A 261 13.72 -9.51 -16.56
CA SER A 261 15.05 -9.18 -17.11
C SER A 261 15.32 -7.68 -17.17
N THR A 262 14.41 -6.83 -16.68
CA THR A 262 14.46 -5.38 -16.84
C THR A 262 14.97 -4.70 -15.56
N PRO A 263 16.15 -4.07 -15.57
CA PRO A 263 16.62 -3.25 -14.46
C PRO A 263 15.88 -1.91 -14.44
N LEU A 264 15.20 -1.62 -13.32
CA LEU A 264 14.51 -0.37 -13.04
C LEU A 264 15.22 0.35 -11.88
N PRO A 265 15.63 1.62 -12.04
CA PRO A 265 16.12 2.41 -10.92
C PRO A 265 14.98 2.63 -9.91
N SER A 266 15.20 2.21 -8.66
CA SER A 266 14.38 2.58 -7.51
C SER A 266 15.06 3.75 -6.79
N PRO A 267 14.43 4.93 -6.73
CA PRO A 267 15.03 6.09 -6.12
C PRO A 267 15.32 5.89 -4.64
N ALA A 268 16.31 6.62 -4.14
CA ALA A 268 16.58 6.68 -2.71
C ALA A 268 15.46 7.47 -2.00
N GLU A 269 15.32 7.25 -0.70
CA GLU A 269 14.21 7.82 0.09
C GLU A 269 14.40 9.31 0.40
N ASP A 270 15.55 9.88 0.00
CA ASP A 270 15.85 11.30 -0.07
C ASP A 270 15.63 11.87 -1.49
N ASN A 271 14.98 11.11 -2.37
CA ASN A 271 14.71 11.52 -3.73
C ASN A 271 13.74 12.70 -3.77
N LEU A 272 14.19 13.79 -4.37
CA LEU A 272 13.37 14.97 -4.61
C LEU A 272 12.70 14.92 -5.98
N MET A 273 13.08 13.98 -6.84
CA MET A 273 12.71 13.92 -8.26
C MET A 273 11.67 12.83 -8.55
N HIS A 274 10.44 13.24 -8.80
CA HIS A 274 9.37 12.35 -9.25
C HIS A 274 9.20 12.44 -10.75
N ALA A 275 9.66 11.41 -11.45
CA ALA A 275 9.85 11.41 -12.90
C ALA A 275 10.74 12.59 -13.35
N GLN A 276 10.15 13.71 -13.75
CA GLN A 276 10.86 14.93 -14.16
C GLN A 276 10.53 16.14 -13.28
N PHE A 277 9.75 15.94 -12.21
CA PHE A 277 9.30 16.99 -11.32
C PHE A 277 10.11 16.96 -10.02
N ASN A 278 10.75 18.07 -9.67
CA ASN A 278 11.37 18.22 -8.37
C ASN A 278 10.32 18.67 -7.34
N ALA A 279 9.99 17.82 -6.37
CA ALA A 279 8.96 18.09 -5.37
C ALA A 279 9.30 19.31 -4.48
N GLN A 280 10.58 19.58 -4.25
CA GLN A 280 11.03 20.71 -3.45
C GLN A 280 10.88 22.03 -4.20
N THR A 281 11.40 22.11 -5.42
CA THR A 281 11.46 23.37 -6.17
C THR A 281 10.25 23.60 -7.08
N GLY A 282 9.53 22.53 -7.43
CA GLY A 282 8.38 22.56 -8.31
C GLY A 282 7.05 22.78 -7.60
N SER A 283 7.01 22.68 -6.27
CA SER A 283 5.80 22.85 -5.46
C SER A 283 5.71 24.26 -4.87
N THR A 284 4.49 24.76 -4.66
CA THR A 284 4.27 26.02 -3.92
C THR A 284 4.05 25.72 -2.44
N ALA A 285 4.92 26.25 -1.59
CA ALA A 285 4.78 26.10 -0.14
C ALA A 285 3.54 26.87 0.39
N PRO A 286 2.81 26.34 1.40
CA PRO A 286 1.80 27.11 2.11
C PRO A 286 2.39 28.38 2.73
N THR A 287 1.59 29.42 2.89
CA THR A 287 2.03 30.71 3.44
C THR A 287 2.71 30.54 4.81
N GLY A 288 3.95 31.04 4.92
CA GLY A 288 4.73 30.98 6.16
C GLY A 288 5.52 29.68 6.35
N LEU A 289 5.51 28.76 5.38
CA LEU A 289 6.27 27.51 5.41
C LEU A 289 7.27 27.43 4.25
N THR A 290 8.32 26.64 4.45
CA THR A 290 9.33 26.31 3.44
C THR A 290 9.29 24.81 3.18
N ILE A 291 9.26 24.39 1.91
CA ILE A 291 9.42 22.97 1.56
C ILE A 291 10.92 22.65 1.66
N THR A 292 11.31 22.01 2.76
CA THR A 292 12.67 21.53 2.96
C THR A 292 12.93 20.30 2.08
N PRO A 293 14.19 19.93 1.78
CA PRO A 293 14.50 18.69 1.08
C PRO A 293 13.86 17.47 1.77
N ALA A 294 13.93 17.42 3.11
CA ALA A 294 13.23 16.42 3.90
C ALA A 294 11.71 16.44 3.58
N ALA A 295 11.02 17.56 3.78
CA ALA A 295 9.59 17.65 3.50
C ALA A 295 9.19 17.31 2.05
N ALA A 296 10.09 17.51 1.08
CA ALA A 296 9.88 17.18 -0.32
C ALA A 296 10.08 15.69 -0.65
N SER A 297 11.16 15.07 -0.16
CA SER A 297 11.39 13.62 -0.33
C SER A 297 10.29 12.77 0.31
N GLU A 298 9.61 13.38 1.25
CA GLU A 298 8.58 12.78 2.06
C GLU A 298 7.18 12.79 1.42
N ALA A 299 6.99 13.48 0.30
CA ALA A 299 5.69 13.56 -0.36
C ALA A 299 5.24 12.24 -1.03
N PHE A 300 6.09 11.21 -1.09
CA PHE A 300 5.82 9.99 -1.85
C PHE A 300 6.44 8.75 -1.23
N ASP A 301 5.69 7.64 -1.21
CA ASP A 301 6.24 6.33 -0.88
C ASP A 301 6.88 5.71 -2.13
N GLU A 302 8.20 5.53 -2.15
CA GLU A 302 8.89 4.94 -3.31
C GLU A 302 8.63 3.44 -3.44
N PRO A 303 8.54 2.88 -4.67
CA PRO A 303 8.22 1.46 -4.84
C PRO A 303 9.30 0.57 -4.20
N LEU A 304 8.87 -0.54 -3.59
CA LEU A 304 9.78 -1.60 -3.14
C LEU A 304 9.72 -2.78 -4.09
N ASP A 305 10.88 -3.37 -4.36
CA ASP A 305 10.92 -4.66 -5.03
C ASP A 305 10.43 -5.79 -4.11
N ALA A 306 9.99 -6.88 -4.73
CA ALA A 306 9.43 -8.03 -4.02
C ALA A 306 10.42 -8.65 -3.01
N ALA A 307 11.72 -8.66 -3.28
CA ALA A 307 12.71 -9.24 -2.37
C ALA A 307 12.88 -8.37 -1.11
N THR A 308 12.87 -7.05 -1.27
CA THR A 308 12.91 -6.09 -0.17
C THR A 308 11.63 -6.17 0.67
N VAL A 309 10.45 -6.19 0.05
CA VAL A 309 9.16 -6.37 0.75
C VAL A 309 9.16 -7.66 1.57
N LYS A 310 9.55 -8.80 0.96
CA LYS A 310 9.64 -10.08 1.68
C LYS A 310 10.63 -10.02 2.83
N THR A 311 11.74 -9.29 2.68
CA THR A 311 12.75 -9.13 3.74
C THR A 311 12.16 -8.39 4.94
N ILE A 312 11.42 -7.30 4.71
CA ILE A 312 10.73 -6.55 5.77
C ILE A 312 9.66 -7.43 6.43
N ALA A 313 8.79 -8.07 5.64
CA ALA A 313 7.70 -8.89 6.14
C ALA A 313 8.18 -10.10 6.97
N ARG A 314 9.35 -10.67 6.63
CA ARG A 314 9.95 -11.77 7.40
C ARG A 314 10.37 -11.38 8.82
N ASN A 315 10.54 -10.10 9.14
CA ASN A 315 10.74 -9.68 10.53
C ASN A 315 9.52 -9.99 11.41
N PHE A 316 8.34 -10.12 10.81
CA PHE A 316 7.07 -10.36 11.49
C PHE A 316 6.51 -11.77 11.24
N ARG A 317 7.33 -12.68 10.72
CA ARG A 317 6.94 -14.06 10.41
C ARG A 317 7.39 -14.98 11.54
N SER A 318 6.46 -15.76 12.09
CA SER A 318 6.80 -16.78 13.08
C SER A 318 7.38 -18.05 12.43
N ALA A 319 7.86 -18.99 13.25
CA ALA A 319 8.23 -20.32 12.77
C ALA A 319 7.05 -21.06 12.10
N ALA A 320 5.83 -20.90 12.62
CA ALA A 320 4.63 -21.48 12.02
C ALA A 320 4.34 -20.84 10.65
N GLY A 321 4.49 -19.51 10.53
CA GLY A 321 4.34 -18.83 9.25
C GLY A 321 5.38 -19.24 8.21
N ALA A 322 6.62 -19.48 8.64
CA ALA A 322 7.67 -20.02 7.77
C ALA A 322 7.30 -21.42 7.24
N ALA A 323 6.72 -22.29 8.07
CA ALA A 323 6.25 -23.61 7.66
C ALA A 323 5.09 -23.55 6.65
N LEU A 324 4.28 -22.50 6.70
CA LEU A 324 3.24 -22.23 5.70
C LEU A 324 3.80 -21.65 4.39
N GLY A 325 5.09 -21.30 4.34
CA GLY A 325 5.74 -20.70 3.17
C GLY A 325 5.56 -19.19 3.04
N LEU A 326 5.12 -18.50 4.10
CA LEU A 326 4.94 -17.05 4.08
C LEU A 326 6.27 -16.33 3.80
N PHE A 327 6.26 -15.40 2.85
CA PHE A 327 7.38 -14.52 2.49
C PHE A 327 8.68 -15.27 2.18
N ASN A 328 8.59 -16.49 1.66
CA ASN A 328 9.76 -17.25 1.20
C ASN A 328 10.51 -16.48 0.10
N PRO A 329 11.85 -16.52 0.10
CA PRO A 329 12.69 -15.83 -0.89
C PRO A 329 12.23 -16.13 -2.32
#